data_AF-U9SL49-F1
#
_entry.id   AF-U9SL49-F1
#
_cell.length_a   1.000
_cell.length_b   1.000
_cell.length_c   1.000
_cell.angle_alpha   90.00
_cell.angle_beta   90.00
_cell.angle_gamma   90.00
#
_symmetry.space_group_name_H-M   'P 1'
#
loop_
_entity.id
_entity.type
_entity.pdbx_description
1 polymer ?
#
loop_
_entity_poly.entity_id
_entity_poly.type
_entity_poly.pdbx_seq_one_letter_code
_entity_poly.pdbx_strand_id
1 'polypeptide(L)' 'KLSNIELVYLPPNTTAYLQPMDARIIHSFKSKYKKEYCKHLIRKFDAGVDYTK' A
#
# COMPACT_ATOMS: atom_id res chain seq x y z
N LYS A 1 29.27 16.44 1.45
CA LYS A 1 29.09 15.84 2.80
C LYS A 1 27.76 16.38 3.34
N LEU A 2 26.82 15.53 3.73
CA LEU A 2 25.56 15.99 4.32
C LEU A 2 25.87 16.52 5.73
N SER A 3 25.86 17.83 5.92
CA SER A 3 26.27 18.45 7.20
C SER A 3 25.15 18.52 8.23
N ASN A 4 23.89 18.36 7.78
CA ASN A 4 22.69 18.63 8.59
C ASN A 4 21.74 17.41 8.63
N ILE A 5 22.22 16.22 8.28
CA ILE A 5 21.41 15.00 8.29
C ILE A 5 22.09 13.99 9.20
N GLU A 6 21.35 13.55 10.22
CA GLU A 6 21.72 12.45 11.08
C GLU A 6 20.97 11.19 10.63
N LEU A 7 21.72 10.10 10.42
CA LEU A 7 21.15 8.81 10.06
C LEU A 7 21.01 7.94 11.31
N VAL A 8 19.78 7.54 11.62
CA VAL A 8 19.47 6.67 12.76
C VAL A 8 18.95 5.33 12.24
N TYR A 9 19.53 4.23 12.74
CA TYR A 9 19.07 2.88 12.44
C TYR A 9 18.04 2.44 13.47
N LEU A 10 16.89 1.99 12.99
CA LEU A 10 15.83 1.49 13.84
C LEU A 10 16.05 0.01 14.19
N PRO A 11 15.61 -0.44 15.38
CA PRO A 11 15.60 -1.86 15.72
C PRO A 11 14.69 -2.64 14.76
N PRO A 12 14.95 -3.94 14.56
CA PRO A 12 14.19 -4.75 13.61
C PRO A 12 12.68 -4.70 13.90
N ASN A 13 11.88 -4.74 12.83
CA ASN A 13 10.41 -4.72 12.86
C ASN A 13 9.73 -3.45 13.39
N THR A 14 10.46 -2.37 13.65
CA THR A 14 9.84 -1.11 14.12
C THR A 14 9.45 -0.15 13.01
N THR A 15 9.92 -0.37 11.78
CA THR A 15 9.67 0.48 10.60
C THR A 15 8.17 0.72 10.37
N ALA A 16 7.36 -0.34 10.39
CA ALA A 16 5.92 -0.23 10.11
C ALA A 16 5.14 0.59 11.15
N TYR A 17 5.66 0.69 12.38
CA TYR A 17 5.02 1.40 13.49
C TYR A 17 5.53 2.84 13.63
N LEU A 18 6.84 3.03 13.47
CA LEU A 18 7.50 4.32 13.69
C LEU A 18 7.51 5.20 12.43
N GLN A 19 7.54 4.60 11.24
CA GLN A 19 7.60 5.39 10.01
C GLN A 19 6.19 5.82 9.59
N PRO A 20 5.91 7.13 9.54
CA PRO A 20 4.57 7.65 9.23
C PRO A 20 4.10 7.25 7.82
N MET A 21 5.04 7.00 6.91
CA MET A 21 4.76 6.50 5.57
C MET A 21 4.11 5.11 5.61
N ASP A 22 4.68 4.19 6.38
CA ASP A 22 4.21 2.80 6.46
C ASP A 22 2.92 2.70 7.28
N ALA A 23 2.82 3.45 8.38
CA ALA A 23 1.72 3.34 9.33
C ALA A 23 0.37 3.84 8.78
N ARG A 24 0.37 4.85 7.88
CA ARG A 24 -0.88 5.46 7.41
C ARG A 24 -0.97 5.59 5.89
N ILE A 25 0.09 6.08 5.25
CA ILE A 25 0.05 6.39 3.82
C ILE A 25 -0.06 5.10 3.01
N ILE A 26 0.86 4.14 3.24
CA ILE A 26 0.84 2.85 2.55
C ILE A 26 -0.43 2.07 2.86
N HIS A 27 -0.87 2.05 4.12
CA HIS A 27 -2.10 1.38 4.52
C HIS A 27 -3.33 1.94 3.78
N SER A 28 -3.49 3.27 3.78
CA SER A 28 -4.61 3.94 3.11
C SER A 28 -4.59 3.71 1.60
N PHE A 29 -3.40 3.76 0.99
CA PHE A 29 -3.22 3.49 -0.43
C PHE A 29 -3.61 2.06 -0.78
N LYS A 30 -3.09 1.06 -0.05
CA LYS A 30 -3.42 -0.36 -0.25
C LYS A 30 -4.92 -0.63 -0.10
N SER A 31 -5.55 -0.04 0.90
CA SER A 31 -7.00 -0.16 1.13
C SER A 31 -7.81 0.40 -0.04
N LYS A 32 -7.47 1.61 -0.51
CA LYS A 32 -8.13 2.23 -1.66
C LYS A 32 -7.93 1.42 -2.94
N TYR A 33 -6.70 0.98 -3.21
CA TYR A 33 -6.39 0.14 -4.36
C TYR A 33 -7.22 -1.15 -4.36
N LYS A 34 -7.25 -1.87 -3.22
CA LYS A 34 -8.02 -3.11 -3.09
C LYS A 34 -9.51 -2.88 -3.35
N LYS A 35 -10.09 -1.80 -2.83
CA LYS A 35 -11.49 -1.44 -3.06
C LYS A 35 -11.78 -1.22 -4.55
N GLU A 36 -10.95 -0.44 -5.24
CA GLU A 36 -11.14 -0.17 -6.67
C GLU A 36 -10.90 -1.42 -7.52
N TYR A 37 -9.94 -2.26 -7.15
CA TYR A 37 -9.71 -3.55 -7.80
C TYR A 37 -10.91 -4.48 -7.67
N CYS A 38 -11.50 -4.61 -6.48
CA CYS A 38 -12.71 -5.42 -6.30
C CYS A 38 -13.88 -4.90 -7.14
N LYS A 39 -14.11 -3.58 -7.17
CA LYS A 39 -15.15 -2.98 -8.03
C LYS A 39 -14.92 -3.27 -9.51
N HIS A 40 -13.67 -3.19 -9.95
CA HIS A 40 -13.28 -3.49 -11.33
C HIS A 40 -13.59 -4.95 -11.69
N LEU A 41 -13.27 -5.89 -10.80
CA LEU A 41 -13.58 -7.30 -10.99
C LEU A 41 -15.10 -7.54 -11.08
N ILE A 42 -15.88 -6.96 -10.16
CA ILE A 42 -17.34 -7.06 -10.16
C ILE A 42 -17.92 -6.53 -11.48
N ARG A 43 -17.52 -5.33 -11.91
CA ARG A 43 -17.98 -4.75 -13.18
C ARG A 43 -17.67 -5.62 -14.38
N LYS A 44 -16.52 -6.29 -14.38
CA LYS A 44 -16.12 -7.17 -15.47
C LYS A 44 -16.87 -8.49 -15.45
N PHE A 45 -17.17 -9.01 -14.27
CA PHE A 45 -18.05 -10.16 -14.09
C PHE A 45 -19.47 -9.83 -14.59
N ASP A 46 -20.04 -8.69 -14.18
CA ASP A 46 -21.35 -8.22 -14.62
C ASP A 46 -21.42 -8.00 -16.14
N ALA A 47 -20.29 -7.62 -16.75
CA ALA A 47 -20.16 -7.45 -18.21
C ALA A 47 -20.05 -8.79 -18.98
N GLY A 48 -20.11 -9.94 -18.29
CA GLY A 48 -19.97 -11.26 -18.91
C GLY A 48 -18.56 -11.54 -19.44
N VAL A 49 -17.56 -10.75 -19.02
CA VAL A 49 -16.15 -10.99 -19.38
C VAL A 49 -15.63 -12.06 -18.42
N ASP A 50 -15.74 -13.31 -18.84
CA ASP A 50 -15.21 -14.43 -18.07
C ASP A 50 -13.67 -14.36 -18.04
N TYR A 51 -13.10 -14.46 -16.84
CA TYR A 51 -11.64 -14.64 -16.64
C TYR A 51 -11.33 -16.12 -16.50
N THR A 52 -11.97 -16.96 -17.29
CA THR A 52 -11.46 -18.30 -17.55
C THR A 52 -10.20 -18.13 -18.41
N LYS A 53 -9.05 -18.31 -17.76
CA LYS A 53 -7.90 -18.89 -18.46
C LYS A 53 -8.20 -20.36 -18.74
#